data_AF-A0A1I4VQ30-F1
#
_entry.id   AF-A0A1I4VQ30-F1
#
_cell.length_a   1.000
_cell.length_b   1.000
_cell.length_c   1.000
_cell.angle_alpha   90.00
_cell.angle_beta   90.00
_cell.angle_gamma   90.00
#
_symmetry.space_group_name_H-M   'P 1'
#
loop_
_entity.id
_entity.type
_entity.pdbx_description
1 polymer ?
#
loop_
_entity_poly.entity_id
_entity_poly.type
_entity_poly.pdbx_seq_one_letter_code
_entity_poly.pdbx_strand_id
1 'polypeptide(L)'
;MKSFARLLLSTAAVSALLAASAHAEQYQGVLRFQSSAPRSQVQAEAVVAAHSPDPYSDGANANAPTPLPHEADRAQVRAQAYAAARAGNPYSDVAGDGVVQLAHSTVDRQAVRAQAITAAAQGVSDGVE
;
A
#
# COMPACT_ATOMS: atom_id res chain seq x y z
N MET A 1 -57.24 -33.06 58.95
CA MET A 1 -56.91 -31.62 58.85
C MET A 1 -55.42 -31.30 59.13
N LYS A 2 -54.81 -31.81 60.20
CA LYS A 2 -53.39 -31.51 60.56
C LYS A 2 -52.36 -31.90 59.50
N SER A 3 -52.51 -33.03 58.82
CA SER A 3 -51.55 -33.50 57.80
C SER A 3 -51.59 -32.66 56.52
N PHE A 4 -52.77 -32.17 56.13
CA PHE A 4 -52.95 -31.32 54.95
C PHE A 4 -52.34 -29.92 55.16
N ALA A 5 -52.50 -29.35 56.36
CA ALA A 5 -51.88 -28.07 56.72
C ALA A 5 -50.34 -28.12 56.70
N ARG A 6 -49.74 -29.23 57.13
CA ARG A 6 -48.28 -29.44 57.05
C ARG A 6 -47.79 -29.52 55.61
N LEU A 7 -48.53 -30.22 54.74
CA LEU A 7 -48.22 -30.32 53.31
C LEU A 7 -48.28 -28.94 52.63
N LEU A 8 -49.30 -28.13 52.92
CA LEU A 8 -49.41 -26.77 52.38
C LEU A 8 -48.26 -25.88 52.85
N LEU A 9 -47.88 -25.97 54.13
CA LEU A 9 -46.80 -25.18 54.68
C LEU A 9 -45.43 -25.57 54.08
N SER A 10 -45.17 -26.87 53.90
CA SER A 10 -43.93 -27.32 53.24
C SER A 10 -43.86 -26.89 51.79
N THR A 11 -44.97 -26.98 51.05
CA THR A 11 -45.01 -26.58 49.64
C THR A 11 -44.83 -25.07 49.50
N ALA A 12 -45.44 -24.28 50.39
CA ALA A 12 -45.26 -22.83 50.41
C ALA A 12 -43.81 -22.45 50.75
N ALA A 13 -43.19 -23.11 51.73
CA ALA A 13 -41.80 -22.87 52.12
C ALA A 13 -40.83 -23.22 50.98
N VAL A 14 -41.03 -24.36 50.32
CA VAL A 14 -40.22 -24.77 49.16
C VAL A 14 -40.42 -23.79 47.99
N SER A 15 -41.66 -23.39 47.70
CA SER A 15 -41.96 -22.44 46.62
C SER A 15 -41.35 -21.05 46.87
N ALA A 16 -41.36 -20.58 48.11
CA ALA A 16 -40.73 -19.32 48.49
C ALA A 16 -39.19 -19.38 48.34
N LEU A 17 -38.58 -20.53 48.67
CA LEU A 17 -37.14 -20.74 48.49
C LEU A 17 -36.74 -20.75 47.01
N LEU A 18 -37.54 -21.39 46.16
CA LEU A 18 -37.31 -21.42 44.70
C LEU A 18 -37.56 -20.06 44.04
N ALA A 19 -38.54 -19.28 44.52
CA ALA A 19 -38.77 -17.93 44.02
C ALA A 19 -37.62 -16.97 44.36
N ALA A 20 -36.95 -17.17 45.49
CA ALA A 20 -35.78 -16.39 45.89
C ALA A 20 -34.51 -16.73 45.09
N SER A 21 -34.45 -17.88 44.41
CA SER A 21 -33.28 -18.30 43.61
C SER A 21 -33.42 -18.04 42.11
N ALA A 22 -34.56 -17.49 41.66
CA ALA A 22 -34.75 -17.00 40.29
C ALA A 22 -34.01 -15.67 40.10
N HIS A 23 -32.68 -15.70 40.16
CA HIS A 23 -31.82 -14.58 39.79
C HIS A 23 -31.49 -14.67 38.31
N ALA A 24 -32.11 -13.80 37.50
CA ALA A 24 -31.63 -13.56 36.15
C ALA A 24 -30.29 -12.81 36.21
N GLU A 25 -29.32 -13.19 35.39
CA GLU A 25 -28.11 -12.38 35.20
C GLU A 25 -28.55 -10.99 34.74
N GLN A 26 -28.18 -9.96 35.51
CA GLN A 26 -28.37 -8.60 35.04
C GLN A 26 -27.36 -8.37 33.92
N TYR A 27 -27.88 -8.18 32.70
CA TYR A 27 -27.06 -7.72 31.60
C TYR A 27 -26.72 -6.24 31.84
N GLN A 28 -25.49 -5.98 32.26
CA GLN A 28 -24.97 -4.63 32.55
C GLN A 28 -24.78 -3.76 31.29
N GLY A 29 -25.12 -4.27 30.11
CA GLY A 29 -24.81 -3.64 28.83
C GLY A 29 -23.33 -3.75 28.45
N VAL A 30 -22.97 -3.13 27.34
CA VAL A 30 -21.56 -2.95 26.95
C VAL A 30 -20.93 -1.90 27.87
N LEU A 31 -19.81 -2.25 28.51
CA LEU A 31 -19.03 -1.31 29.30
C LEU A 31 -18.69 -0.07 28.45
N ARG A 32 -19.20 1.09 28.86
CA ARG A 32 -18.91 2.35 28.18
C ARG A 32 -17.68 2.98 28.80
N PHE A 33 -16.62 3.10 28.02
CA PHE A 33 -15.44 3.85 28.44
C PHE A 33 -15.72 5.35 28.26
N GLN A 34 -15.71 6.09 29.37
CA GLN A 34 -15.64 7.55 29.35
C GLN A 34 -14.21 7.95 29.68
N SER A 35 -13.57 8.68 28.76
CA SER A 35 -12.27 9.30 29.05
C SER A 35 -12.44 10.31 30.19
N SER A 36 -11.64 10.17 31.24
CA SER A 36 -11.59 11.14 32.35
C SER A 36 -10.79 12.41 31.99
N ALA A 37 -9.96 12.36 30.95
CA ALA A 37 -9.13 13.48 30.52
C ALA A 37 -9.81 14.32 29.41
N PRO A 38 -9.73 15.67 29.47
CA PRO A 38 -10.23 16.54 28.40
C PRO A 38 -9.36 16.39 27.13
N ARG A 39 -9.98 16.56 25.96
CA ARG A 39 -9.30 16.38 24.67
C ARG A 39 -8.10 17.32 24.47
N SER A 40 -8.16 18.53 25.03
CA SER A 40 -7.04 19.48 24.98
C SER A 40 -5.82 18.99 25.74
N GLN A 41 -6.03 18.32 26.88
CA GLN A 41 -4.94 17.73 27.66
C GLN A 41 -4.32 16.54 26.91
N VAL A 42 -5.13 15.64 26.37
CA VAL A 42 -4.64 14.51 25.56
C VAL A 42 -3.87 15.01 24.34
N GLN A 43 -4.33 16.08 23.70
CA GLN A 43 -3.62 16.69 22.57
C GLN A 43 -2.25 17.24 23.01
N ALA A 44 -2.19 17.96 24.13
CA ALA A 44 -0.93 18.48 24.66
C ALA A 44 0.06 17.35 24.98
N GLU A 45 -0.42 16.28 25.64
CA GLU A 45 0.39 15.09 25.96
C GLU A 45 0.87 14.38 24.69
N ALA A 46 0.01 14.25 23.67
CA ALA A 46 0.37 13.64 22.40
C ALA A 46 1.45 14.44 21.64
N VAL A 47 1.39 15.77 21.67
CA VAL A 47 2.43 16.62 21.08
C VAL A 47 3.76 16.43 21.79
N VAL A 48 3.77 16.39 23.12
CA VAL A 48 4.99 16.13 23.90
C VAL A 48 5.56 14.75 23.57
N ALA A 49 4.73 13.71 23.54
CA ALA A 49 5.15 12.35 23.20
C ALA A 49 5.73 12.26 21.78
N ALA A 50 5.12 12.91 20.80
CA ALA A 50 5.59 12.91 19.41
C ALA A 50 6.95 13.59 19.21
N HIS A 51 7.28 14.57 20.06
CA HIS A 51 8.58 15.27 20.02
C HIS A 51 9.60 14.70 21.00
N SER A 52 9.21 13.71 21.80
CA SER A 52 10.11 13.06 22.75
C SER A 52 11.11 12.18 21.99
N PRO A 53 12.36 12.03 22.48
CA PRO A 53 13.32 11.12 21.90
C PRO A 53 12.75 9.70 21.81
N ASP A 54 12.95 9.04 20.67
CA ASP A 54 12.55 7.66 20.49
C ASP A 54 13.47 6.75 21.33
N PRO A 55 12.94 6.06 22.37
CA PRO A 55 13.74 5.19 23.23
C PRO A 55 14.31 3.96 22.50
N TYR A 56 13.85 3.69 21.28
CA TYR A 56 14.35 2.58 20.45
C TYR A 56 15.14 3.07 19.21
N SER A 57 15.46 4.35 19.13
CA SER A 57 16.19 4.95 17.98
C SER A 57 17.55 4.28 17.71
N ASP A 58 18.24 3.85 18.76
CA ASP A 58 19.51 3.11 18.66
C ASP A 58 19.31 1.74 18.01
N GLY A 59 18.19 1.06 18.30
CA GLY A 59 17.83 -0.24 17.73
C GLY A 59 17.28 -0.14 16.31
N ALA A 60 16.54 0.92 15.99
CA ALA A 60 15.98 1.15 14.65
C ALA A 60 17.07 1.30 13.57
N ASN A 61 18.24 1.83 13.94
CA ASN A 61 19.40 1.93 13.07
C ASN A 61 20.45 0.84 13.31
N ALA A 62 20.25 -0.03 14.30
CA ALA A 62 21.08 -1.20 14.49
C ALA A 62 20.91 -2.09 13.26
N ASN A 63 21.94 -2.15 12.42
CA ASN A 63 21.98 -2.85 11.13
C ASN A 63 21.37 -2.10 9.93
N ALA A 64 21.14 -0.79 10.02
CA ALA A 64 20.88 -0.01 8.81
C ALA A 64 22.10 -0.11 7.87
N PRO A 65 21.94 -0.47 6.58
CA PRO A 65 23.05 -0.51 5.64
C PRO A 65 23.66 0.89 5.51
N THR A 66 24.99 0.96 5.44
CA THR A 66 25.68 2.22 5.12
C THR A 66 25.10 2.78 3.82
N PRO A 67 24.71 4.07 3.78
CA PRO A 67 24.29 4.70 2.54
C PRO A 67 25.35 4.48 1.46
N LEU A 68 24.92 4.05 0.27
CA LEU A 68 25.82 3.92 -0.87
C LEU A 68 26.50 5.27 -1.12
N PRO A 69 27.82 5.30 -1.40
CA PRO A 69 28.48 6.54 -1.77
C PRO A 69 27.80 7.10 -3.03
N HIS A 70 27.28 8.32 -2.93
CA HIS A 70 26.76 9.04 -4.08
C HIS A 70 27.93 9.69 -4.82
N GLU A 71 28.04 9.45 -6.13
CA GLU A 71 29.12 10.00 -6.97
C GLU A 71 29.02 11.52 -7.16
N ALA A 72 27.86 12.12 -6.87
CA ALA A 72 27.62 13.56 -6.98
C ALA A 72 26.67 14.07 -5.88
N ASP A 73 26.91 15.30 -5.41
CA ASP A 73 25.96 15.98 -4.51
C ASP A 73 24.68 16.38 -5.26
N ARG A 74 23.57 16.44 -4.53
CA ARG A 74 22.25 16.86 -5.03
C ARG A 74 22.31 18.22 -5.73
N ALA A 75 23.14 19.15 -5.25
CA ALA A 75 23.31 20.45 -5.90
C ALA A 75 23.94 20.32 -7.29
N GLN A 76 24.94 19.44 -7.45
CA GLN A 76 25.59 19.18 -8.73
C GLN A 76 24.63 18.51 -9.71
N VAL A 77 23.87 17.52 -9.27
CA VAL A 77 22.86 16.84 -10.11
C VAL A 77 21.81 17.84 -10.62
N ARG A 78 21.33 18.74 -9.76
CA ARG A 78 20.39 19.80 -10.17
C ARG A 78 21.01 20.74 -11.20
N ALA A 79 22.25 21.20 -10.98
CA ALA A 79 22.94 22.08 -11.90
C ALA A 79 23.11 21.44 -13.29
N GLN A 80 23.51 20.17 -13.33
CA GLN A 80 23.64 19.39 -14.57
C GLN A 80 22.29 19.22 -15.28
N ALA A 81 21.23 18.91 -14.55
CA ALA A 81 19.88 18.78 -15.12
C ALA A 81 19.40 20.10 -15.75
N TYR A 82 19.64 21.25 -15.10
CA TYR A 82 19.30 22.55 -15.68
C TYR A 82 20.13 22.87 -16.93
N ALA A 83 21.42 22.53 -16.94
CA ALA A 83 22.26 22.73 -18.11
C ALA A 83 21.80 21.86 -19.29
N ALA A 84 21.51 20.57 -19.05
CA ALA A 84 21.01 19.66 -20.07
C ALA A 84 19.65 20.09 -20.63
N ALA A 85 18.72 20.52 -19.78
CA ALA A 85 17.42 21.01 -20.22
C ALA A 85 17.53 22.29 -21.09
N ARG A 86 18.52 23.14 -20.82
CA ARG A 86 18.78 24.36 -21.60
C ARG A 86 19.57 24.12 -22.88
N ALA A 87 20.28 23.00 -22.99
CA ALA A 87 21.10 22.67 -24.15
C ALA A 87 20.28 22.43 -25.44
N GLY A 88 18.95 22.30 -25.33
CA GLY A 88 18.07 22.02 -26.48
C GLY A 88 18.15 20.57 -26.94
N ASN A 89 17.38 20.21 -27.97
CA ASN A 89 17.43 18.87 -28.55
C ASN A 89 18.64 18.77 -29.51
N PRO A 90 19.67 17.95 -29.22
CA PRO A 90 20.84 17.82 -30.10
C PRO A 90 20.52 17.19 -31.47
N TYR A 91 19.31 16.68 -31.65
CA TYR A 91 18.82 16.12 -32.91
C TYR A 91 17.74 16.98 -33.59
N SER A 92 17.50 18.21 -33.12
CA SER A 92 16.47 19.09 -33.70
C SER A 92 16.66 19.33 -35.19
N ASP A 93 17.91 19.35 -35.62
CA ASP A 93 18.35 19.77 -36.95
C ASP A 93 17.91 18.75 -38.01
N VAL A 94 17.82 17.48 -37.61
CA VAL A 94 17.41 16.35 -38.47
C VAL A 94 15.96 15.94 -38.25
N ALA A 95 15.35 16.34 -37.13
CA ALA A 95 13.96 15.99 -36.80
C ALA A 95 12.95 16.61 -37.78
N GLY A 96 13.31 17.71 -38.45
CA GLY A 96 12.51 18.35 -39.50
C GLY A 96 12.86 17.94 -40.94
N ASP A 97 13.94 17.19 -41.16
CA ASP A 97 14.54 16.99 -42.50
C ASP A 97 13.86 15.86 -43.31
N GLY A 98 12.85 15.21 -42.73
CA GLY A 98 12.16 14.09 -43.34
C GLY A 98 13.09 12.89 -43.59
N VAL A 99 12.57 11.87 -44.29
CA VAL A 99 13.39 10.73 -44.72
C VAL A 99 14.09 11.13 -46.00
N VAL A 100 15.43 10.99 -46.07
CA VAL A 100 16.20 11.19 -47.31
C VAL A 100 15.64 10.26 -48.38
N GLN A 101 14.91 10.83 -49.34
CA GLN A 101 14.44 10.08 -50.50
C GLN A 101 15.65 9.80 -51.40
N LEU A 102 16.13 8.56 -51.42
CA LEU A 102 17.11 8.12 -52.41
C LEU A 102 16.44 8.18 -53.80
N ALA A 103 16.64 9.30 -54.51
CA ALA A 103 16.06 9.57 -55.83
C ALA A 103 16.53 8.59 -56.92
N HIS A 104 17.53 7.74 -56.64
CA HIS A 104 18.15 6.83 -57.60
C HIS A 104 18.23 5.38 -57.11
N SER A 105 17.23 4.91 -56.35
CA SER A 105 17.07 3.47 -56.16
C SER A 105 16.86 2.81 -57.53
N THR A 106 17.88 2.11 -58.05
CA THR A 106 17.77 1.29 -59.27
C THR A 106 16.99 0.00 -59.03
N VAL A 107 16.64 -0.27 -57.77
CA VAL A 107 15.86 -1.42 -57.37
C VAL A 107 14.38 -1.17 -57.68
N ASP A 108 13.81 -2.00 -58.56
CA ASP A 108 12.39 -1.99 -58.83
C ASP A 108 11.60 -2.36 -57.56
N ARG A 109 10.78 -1.41 -57.10
CA ARG A 109 9.98 -1.55 -55.89
C ARG A 109 8.93 -2.65 -56.02
N GLN A 110 8.46 -2.96 -57.24
CA GLN A 110 7.52 -4.05 -57.47
C GLN A 110 8.20 -5.41 -57.31
N ALA A 111 9.44 -5.54 -57.81
CA ALA A 111 10.24 -6.76 -57.62
C ALA A 111 10.51 -7.03 -56.13
N VAL A 112 10.88 -6.01 -55.36
CA VAL A 112 11.09 -6.13 -53.90
C VAL A 112 9.81 -6.56 -53.20
N ARG A 113 8.67 -5.98 -53.58
CA ARG A 113 7.37 -6.32 -52.98
C ARG A 113 6.99 -7.77 -53.28
N ALA A 114 7.19 -8.23 -54.51
CA ALA A 114 6.94 -9.61 -54.89
C ALA A 114 7.84 -10.56 -54.09
N GLN A 115 9.13 -10.25 -53.98
CA GLN A 115 10.10 -11.06 -53.23
C GLN A 115 9.76 -11.14 -51.74
N ALA A 116 9.33 -10.02 -51.13
CA ALA A 116 8.88 -9.99 -49.74
C ALA A 116 7.63 -10.83 -49.50
N ILE A 117 6.67 -10.83 -50.44
CA ILE A 117 5.47 -11.67 -50.37
C ILE A 117 5.84 -13.15 -50.46
N THR A 118 6.75 -13.51 -51.38
CA THR A 118 7.21 -14.89 -51.53
C THR A 118 7.97 -15.37 -50.29
N ALA A 119 8.86 -14.55 -49.73
CA ALA A 119 9.59 -14.88 -48.50
C ALA A 119 8.64 -15.03 -47.29
N ALA A 120 7.62 -14.16 -47.19
CA ALA A 120 6.60 -14.28 -46.15
C ALA A 120 5.72 -15.54 -46.32
N ALA A 121 5.46 -15.96 -47.57
CA ALA A 121 4.71 -17.17 -47.88
C ALA A 121 5.51 -18.46 -47.66
N GLN A 122 6.84 -18.40 -47.79
CA GLN A 122 7.74 -19.54 -47.53
C GLN A 122 7.99 -19.74 -46.03
N GLY A 123 7.79 -18.71 -45.19
CA GLY A 123 8.06 -18.78 -43.76
C GLY A 123 9.56 -18.92 -43.45
N VAL A 124 9.98 -18.60 -42.22
CA VAL A 124 11.34 -18.90 -41.76
C VAL A 124 11.46 -20.42 -41.59
N SER A 125 11.78 -21.14 -42.67
CA SER A 125 12.04 -22.58 -42.61
C SER A 125 13.51 -22.94 -42.43
N ASP A 126 14.43 -21.98 -42.54
CA ASP A 126 15.87 -22.23 -42.39
C ASP A 126 16.31 -21.79 -41.00
N GLY A 127 15.95 -22.60 -40.01
CA GLY A 127 16.28 -22.42 -38.61
C GLY A 127 16.47 -23.73 -37.85
N VAL A 128 16.89 -24.81 -38.52
CA VAL A 128 17.50 -26.00 -37.89
C VAL A 128 18.43 -26.67 -38.92
N GLU A 129 19.72 -26.34 -38.86
CA GLU A 129 20.88 -27.25 -38.79
C GLU A 129 22.19 -26.44 -38.73
#